data_AF-A0A6C0ASS5-F1
#
_entry.id   AF-A0A6C0ASS5-F1
#
_cell.length_a   1.000
_cell.length_b   1.000
_cell.length_c   1.000
_cell.angle_alpha   90.00
_cell.angle_beta   90.00
_cell.angle_gamma   90.00
#
_symmetry.space_group_name_H-M   'P 1'
#
loop_
_entity.id
_entity.type
_entity.pdbx_description
1 polymer ?
#
loop_
_entity_poly.entity_id
_entity_poly.type
_entity_poly.pdbx_seq_one_letter_code
_entity_poly.pdbx_strand_id
1 'polypeptide(L)'
;MSNLGVSSPATYANVSTNSQINSNRGSLSGGKRMGKRMSNHTLKTGRHGRGAFLKNWSRQQPGYHERTNMLRTCGKKCFLGPNKSFPICTRNTCKINRKGVYAAYIRANEYKTMRGTRKYSRISNKAHKLIKKLY
;
A
#
# COMPACT_ATOMS: atom_id res chain seq x y z
N MET A 1 -27.29 -52.74 20.66
CA MET A 1 -26.10 -52.38 21.42
C MET A 1 -24.89 -52.80 20.62
N SER A 2 -24.16 -51.86 20.01
CA SER A 2 -22.75 -51.97 19.59
C SER A 2 -22.24 -50.54 19.33
N ASN A 3 -21.09 -50.24 19.93
CA ASN A 3 -20.51 -48.91 20.12
C ASN A 3 -19.69 -48.38 18.94
N LEU A 4 -19.74 -47.06 18.78
CA LEU A 4 -18.67 -46.04 18.62
C LEU A 4 -17.27 -46.44 18.07
N GLY A 5 -16.73 -45.56 17.19
CA GLY A 5 -15.28 -45.43 16.91
C GLY A 5 -14.99 -44.81 15.53
N VAL A 6 -15.21 -43.51 15.30
CA VAL A 6 -14.23 -42.40 15.38
C VAL A 6 -13.00 -42.59 14.47
N SER A 7 -13.01 -41.89 13.32
CA SER A 7 -11.86 -41.76 12.40
C SER A 7 -11.02 -40.52 12.73
N SER A 8 -9.80 -40.81 13.17
CA SER A 8 -8.50 -40.11 13.06
C SER A 8 -8.33 -38.58 13.14
N PRO A 9 -7.26 -38.11 13.86
CA PRO A 9 -6.95 -36.70 14.10
C PRO A 9 -6.11 -36.03 13.00
N ALA A 10 -6.25 -34.70 12.94
CA ALA A 10 -5.41 -33.77 12.18
C ALA A 10 -4.03 -33.59 12.83
N THR A 11 -2.97 -33.68 12.04
CA THR A 11 -1.61 -33.23 12.39
C THR A 11 -1.18 -32.09 11.48
N TYR A 12 -1.09 -30.88 12.04
CA TYR A 12 -0.44 -29.73 11.44
C TYR A 12 1.04 -29.74 11.82
N ALA A 13 1.94 -29.79 10.84
CA ALA A 13 3.38 -29.62 11.04
C ALA A 13 3.80 -28.18 10.68
N ASN A 14 4.39 -27.48 11.65
CA ASN A 14 5.15 -26.25 11.50
C ASN A 14 6.64 -26.59 11.52
N VAL A 15 7.42 -26.20 10.51
CA VAL A 15 8.88 -25.98 10.66
C VAL A 15 9.34 -24.81 9.77
N SER A 16 9.97 -23.84 10.44
CA SER A 16 10.79 -22.74 9.91
C SER A 16 11.95 -23.22 9.02
N THR A 17 12.28 -22.47 7.97
CA THR A 17 13.70 -22.25 7.62
C THR A 17 13.92 -20.88 6.97
N ASN A 18 15.08 -20.34 7.34
CA ASN A 18 15.61 -19.02 7.06
C ASN A 18 16.02 -18.80 5.60
N SER A 19 15.90 -17.54 5.20
CA SER A 19 16.82 -16.74 4.38
C SER A 19 18.09 -17.41 3.87
N GLN A 20 18.26 -17.45 2.55
CA GLN A 20 19.57 -17.25 1.92
C GLN A 20 19.49 -16.22 0.78
N ILE A 21 20.36 -15.24 0.94
CA ILE A 21 20.69 -14.13 0.07
C ILE A 21 21.59 -14.68 -1.01
N ASN A 22 21.35 -14.36 -2.28
CA ASN A 22 22.36 -14.53 -3.33
C ASN A 22 22.64 -13.20 -4.03
N SER A 23 23.88 -12.77 -3.87
CA SER A 23 24.45 -11.53 -4.39
C SER A 23 25.20 -11.88 -5.66
N ASN A 24 24.76 -11.39 -6.83
CA ASN A 24 25.60 -11.39 -8.02
C ASN A 24 25.76 -9.97 -8.55
N ARG A 25 27.02 -9.53 -8.50
CA ARG A 25 27.55 -8.27 -9.00
C ARG A 25 27.58 -8.31 -10.53
N GLY A 26 26.99 -7.30 -11.14
CA GLY A 26 27.22 -6.93 -12.53
C GLY A 26 27.54 -5.44 -12.57
N SER A 27 28.83 -5.10 -12.52
CA SER A 27 29.33 -3.74 -12.74
C SER A 27 29.52 -3.54 -14.25
N LEU A 28 28.81 -2.59 -14.84
CA LEU A 28 29.18 -1.97 -16.11
C LEU A 28 28.89 -0.47 -16.03
N SER A 29 29.98 0.28 -16.18
CA SER A 29 30.15 1.72 -16.24
C SER A 29 29.50 2.35 -17.47
N GLY A 30 28.84 3.50 -17.29
CA GLY A 30 28.34 4.34 -18.38
C GLY A 30 27.84 5.68 -17.87
N GLY A 31 28.72 6.67 -17.83
CA GLY A 31 28.42 8.01 -17.33
C GLY A 31 27.41 8.77 -18.18
N LYS A 32 26.41 9.35 -17.52
CA LYS A 32 25.86 10.67 -17.85
C LYS A 32 25.61 11.40 -16.54
N ARG A 33 26.51 12.32 -16.17
CA ARG A 33 26.28 13.31 -15.11
C ARG A 33 25.18 14.26 -15.60
N MET A 34 23.93 13.85 -15.46
CA MET A 34 22.81 14.79 -15.59
C MET A 34 22.87 15.70 -14.38
N GLY A 35 23.24 16.97 -14.62
CA GLY A 35 23.23 18.01 -13.61
C GLY A 35 21.90 17.96 -12.86
N LYS A 36 21.97 17.76 -11.55
CA LYS A 36 20.81 17.86 -10.68
C LYS A 36 20.39 19.34 -10.70
N ARG A 37 19.54 19.71 -11.65
CA ARG A 37 18.57 20.79 -11.42
C ARG A 37 17.76 20.34 -10.22
N MET A 38 18.20 20.72 -9.03
CA MET A 38 17.42 20.63 -7.81
C MET A 38 16.26 21.59 -8.01
N SER A 39 15.21 21.11 -8.67
CA SER A 39 13.95 21.82 -8.68
C SER A 39 13.50 21.90 -7.23
N ASN A 40 13.46 23.12 -6.70
CA ASN A 40 12.67 23.50 -5.54
C ASN A 40 11.19 23.29 -5.86
N HIS A 41 10.80 22.05 -6.16
CA HIS A 41 9.43 21.64 -6.09
C HIS A 41 9.11 21.57 -4.60
N THR A 42 8.58 22.67 -4.07
CA THR A 42 7.75 22.64 -2.88
C THR A 42 6.74 21.53 -3.11
N LEU A 43 6.95 20.36 -2.49
CA LEU A 43 6.04 19.24 -2.64
C LEU A 43 4.67 19.75 -2.19
N LYS A 44 3.60 19.37 -2.89
CA LYS A 44 2.19 19.77 -2.61
C LYS A 44 1.73 19.51 -1.15
N THR A 45 2.58 18.85 -0.37
CA THR A 45 2.42 18.45 1.01
C THR A 45 3.19 19.30 2.02
N GLY A 46 3.96 20.31 1.58
CA GLY A 46 4.68 21.26 2.43
C GLY A 46 5.90 20.71 3.18
N ARG A 47 6.32 19.46 2.91
CA ARG A 47 7.46 18.80 3.59
C ARG A 47 8.61 18.56 2.62
N HIS A 48 9.82 18.92 3.03
CA HIS A 48 11.04 18.76 2.24
C HIS A 48 11.61 17.33 2.40
N GLY A 49 12.05 16.71 1.30
CA GLY A 49 12.66 15.37 1.26
C GLY A 49 11.79 14.26 0.65
N ARG A 50 12.43 13.33 -0.08
CA ARG A 50 11.76 12.20 -0.74
C ARG A 50 11.00 11.35 0.29
N GLY A 51 9.68 11.29 0.16
CA GLY A 51 8.82 10.49 1.05
C GLY A 51 8.57 11.08 2.45
N ALA A 52 9.05 12.30 2.74
CA ALA A 52 8.89 12.93 4.06
C ALA A 52 7.42 13.04 4.50
N PHE A 53 6.50 13.28 3.57
CA PHE A 53 5.06 13.33 3.86
C PHE A 53 4.48 11.96 4.24
N LEU A 54 4.94 10.89 3.58
CA LEU A 54 4.48 9.52 3.83
C LEU A 54 5.18 8.85 5.01
N LYS A 55 6.10 9.55 5.69
CA LYS A 55 6.78 9.03 6.88
C LYS A 55 5.74 8.56 7.91
N ASN A 56 5.98 7.35 8.43
CA ASN A 56 5.13 6.61 9.37
C ASN A 56 3.75 6.18 8.86
N TRP A 57 3.40 6.45 7.59
CA TRP A 57 2.16 5.93 7.02
C TRP A 57 2.13 4.39 7.03
N SER A 58 3.28 3.72 6.86
CA SER A 58 3.37 2.27 6.92
C SER A 58 2.94 1.66 8.26
N ARG A 59 3.11 2.40 9.37
CA ARG A 59 2.68 1.99 10.72
C ARG A 59 1.21 2.32 11.00
N GLN A 60 0.68 3.34 10.32
CA GLN A 60 -0.69 3.85 10.47
C GLN A 60 -1.69 3.17 9.54
N GLN A 61 -1.24 2.69 8.38
CA GLN A 61 -2.11 1.99 7.43
C GLN A 61 -2.59 0.66 8.01
N PRO A 62 -3.79 0.20 7.64
CA PRO A 62 -4.25 -1.11 8.04
C PRO A 62 -3.45 -2.24 7.37
N GLY A 63 -3.14 -3.27 8.14
CA GLY A 63 -2.62 -4.55 7.70
C GLY A 63 -3.65 -5.42 6.98
N TYR A 64 -3.27 -6.61 6.53
CA TYR A 64 -4.12 -7.44 5.66
C TYR A 64 -5.44 -7.88 6.29
N HIS A 65 -5.40 -8.36 7.54
CA HIS A 65 -6.58 -8.77 8.30
C HIS A 65 -7.43 -7.57 8.70
N GLU A 66 -6.79 -6.51 9.22
CA GLU A 66 -7.46 -5.25 9.57
C GLU A 66 -8.20 -4.64 8.38
N ARG A 67 -7.63 -4.72 7.17
CA ARG A 67 -8.30 -4.27 5.94
C ARG A 67 -9.60 -5.03 5.66
N THR A 68 -9.65 -6.33 5.95
CA THR A 68 -10.89 -7.11 5.82
C THR A 68 -11.92 -6.63 6.83
N ASN A 69 -11.52 -6.45 8.09
CA ASN A 69 -12.43 -6.00 9.15
C ASN A 69 -12.94 -4.57 8.86
N MET A 70 -12.05 -3.68 8.43
CA MET A 70 -12.39 -2.31 8.03
C MET A 70 -13.27 -2.26 6.78
N LEU A 71 -13.15 -3.22 5.86
CA LEU A 71 -14.06 -3.29 4.72
C LEU A 71 -15.47 -3.70 5.17
N ARG A 72 -15.59 -4.56 6.19
CA ARG A 72 -16.89 -4.93 6.79
C ARG A 72 -17.50 -3.78 7.58
N THR A 73 -16.71 -3.05 8.37
CA THR A 73 -17.22 -2.00 9.27
C THR A 73 -17.34 -0.63 8.61
N CYS A 74 -16.32 -0.19 7.86
CA CYS A 74 -16.29 1.13 7.22
C CYS A 74 -16.72 1.11 5.76
N GLY A 75 -16.74 -0.07 5.12
CA GLY A 75 -17.09 -0.22 3.72
C GLY A 75 -16.15 0.47 2.74
N LYS A 76 -16.68 0.81 1.56
CA LYS A 76 -15.95 1.45 0.44
C LYS A 76 -15.52 2.90 0.74
N LYS A 77 -15.91 3.48 1.88
CA LYS A 77 -15.45 4.81 2.30
C LYS A 77 -13.94 4.85 2.51
N CYS A 78 -13.37 3.77 3.05
CA CYS A 78 -11.95 3.70 3.40
C CYS A 78 -11.05 3.09 2.32
N PHE A 79 -11.62 2.69 1.18
CA PHE A 79 -10.90 2.00 0.11
C PHE A 79 -11.26 2.62 -1.25
N LEU A 80 -10.25 3.07 -1.99
CA LEU A 80 -10.48 3.70 -3.29
C LEU A 80 -10.43 2.73 -4.47
N GLY A 81 -9.98 1.49 -4.27
CA GLY A 81 -9.93 0.46 -5.29
C GLY A 81 -10.88 -0.72 -5.03
N PRO A 82 -10.82 -1.77 -5.85
CA PRO A 82 -11.63 -2.97 -5.63
C PRO A 82 -11.20 -3.69 -4.36
N ASN A 83 -12.17 -4.39 -3.76
CA ASN A 83 -12.01 -5.13 -2.53
C ASN A 83 -11.42 -4.22 -1.44
N LYS A 84 -10.27 -4.60 -0.89
CA LYS A 84 -9.57 -3.90 0.18
C LYS A 84 -8.30 -3.17 -0.29
N SER A 85 -8.28 -2.78 -1.57
CA SER A 85 -7.14 -2.11 -2.20
C SER A 85 -7.19 -0.60 -1.96
N PHE A 86 -6.00 0.02 -1.88
CA PHE A 86 -5.84 1.47 -1.66
C PHE A 86 -6.54 1.97 -0.38
N PRO A 87 -6.06 1.55 0.80
CA PRO A 87 -6.57 2.05 2.07
C PRO A 87 -6.25 3.54 2.22
N ILE A 88 -7.26 4.33 2.57
CA ILE A 88 -7.12 5.77 2.82
C ILE A 88 -7.45 6.18 4.25
N CYS A 89 -8.02 5.27 5.05
CA CYS A 89 -8.26 5.48 6.48
C CYS A 89 -7.10 4.98 7.32
N THR A 90 -6.93 5.56 8.51
CA THR A 90 -6.01 5.05 9.53
C THR A 90 -6.54 3.71 10.06
N ARG A 91 -5.65 2.77 10.39
CA ARG A 91 -6.01 1.45 10.93
C ARG A 91 -6.97 1.57 12.12
N ASN A 92 -7.93 0.65 12.19
CA ASN A 92 -8.96 0.59 13.23
C ASN A 92 -9.81 1.87 13.36
N THR A 93 -9.85 2.71 12.33
CA THR A 93 -10.72 3.89 12.27
C THR A 93 -11.43 3.97 10.92
N CYS A 94 -12.62 4.55 10.89
CA CYS A 94 -13.29 4.90 9.63
C CYS A 94 -13.02 6.36 9.21
N LYS A 95 -11.89 6.92 9.66
CA LYS A 95 -11.49 8.32 9.44
C LYS A 95 -10.46 8.42 8.33
N ILE A 96 -10.76 9.22 7.31
CA ILE A 96 -9.87 9.44 6.16
C ILE A 96 -8.63 10.21 6.62
N ASN A 97 -7.46 9.72 6.23
CA ASN A 97 -6.19 10.33 6.55
C ASN A 97 -5.55 10.93 5.28
N ARG A 98 -5.12 12.20 5.36
CA ARG A 98 -4.45 12.90 4.25
C ARG A 98 -3.25 12.13 3.70
N LYS A 99 -2.47 11.48 4.57
CA LYS A 99 -1.35 10.62 4.17
C LYS A 99 -1.81 9.40 3.39
N GLY A 100 -2.88 8.76 3.83
CA GLY A 100 -3.45 7.60 3.15
C GLY A 100 -4.00 7.91 1.77
N VAL A 101 -4.70 9.03 1.63
CA VAL A 101 -5.18 9.50 0.32
C VAL A 101 -4.01 9.79 -0.62
N TYR A 102 -2.95 10.45 -0.14
CA TYR A 102 -1.77 10.72 -0.95
C TYR A 102 -0.98 9.46 -1.31
N ALA A 103 -0.85 8.51 -0.37
CA ALA A 103 -0.25 7.21 -0.63
C ALA A 103 -1.03 6.45 -1.71
N ALA A 104 -2.37 6.47 -1.62
CA ALA A 104 -3.24 5.87 -2.63
C ALA A 104 -3.07 6.54 -4.01
N TYR A 105 -2.96 7.87 -4.06
CA TYR A 105 -2.69 8.62 -5.29
C TYR A 105 -1.35 8.20 -5.93
N ILE A 106 -0.27 8.16 -5.15
CA ILE A 106 1.06 7.75 -5.64
C ILE A 106 1.02 6.32 -6.18
N ARG A 107 0.53 5.36 -5.38
CA ARG A 107 0.43 3.96 -5.80
C ARG A 107 -0.44 3.76 -7.04
N ALA A 108 -1.54 4.50 -7.14
CA ALA A 108 -2.41 4.42 -8.31
C ALA A 108 -1.73 4.97 -9.56
N ASN A 109 -0.91 6.02 -9.44
CA ASN A 109 -0.11 6.51 -10.56
C ASN A 109 0.99 5.53 -10.98
N GLU A 110 1.68 4.90 -10.01
CA GLU A 110 2.65 3.83 -10.32
C GLU A 110 1.98 2.69 -11.11
N TYR A 111 0.83 2.20 -10.65
CA TYR A 111 0.14 1.13 -11.37
C TYR A 111 -0.46 1.58 -12.70
N LYS A 112 -0.84 2.87 -12.82
CA LYS A 112 -1.27 3.45 -14.09
C LYS A 112 -0.14 3.40 -15.12
N THR A 113 1.09 3.74 -14.76
CA THR A 113 2.24 3.70 -15.69
C THR A 113 2.68 2.27 -16.00
N MET A 114 2.62 1.37 -15.01
CA MET A 114 3.05 -0.02 -15.21
C MET A 114 2.03 -0.89 -15.97
N ARG A 115 0.73 -0.67 -15.76
CA ARG A 115 -0.33 -1.55 -16.29
C ARG A 115 -1.19 -0.89 -17.37
N GLY A 116 -1.12 0.43 -17.52
CA GLY A 116 -1.90 1.16 -18.54
C GLY A 116 -3.43 1.11 -18.39
N THR A 117 -3.98 0.51 -17.33
CA THR A 117 -5.43 0.31 -17.24
C THR A 117 -6.20 1.55 -16.75
N ARG A 118 -7.38 1.78 -17.35
CA ARG A 118 -8.31 2.87 -16.97
C ARG A 118 -8.71 2.83 -15.49
N LYS A 119 -8.73 1.64 -14.88
CA LYS A 119 -9.02 1.42 -13.46
C LYS A 119 -8.12 2.27 -12.55
N TYR A 120 -6.80 2.23 -12.74
CA TYR A 120 -5.88 2.97 -11.87
C TYR A 120 -5.92 4.48 -12.12
N SER A 121 -6.23 4.90 -13.35
CA SER A 121 -6.50 6.31 -13.66
C SER A 121 -7.71 6.84 -12.87
N ARG A 122 -8.82 6.09 -12.82
CA ARG A 122 -10.00 6.45 -12.01
C ARG A 122 -9.68 6.57 -10.52
N ILE A 123 -8.90 5.63 -9.98
CA ILE A 123 -8.50 5.63 -8.56
C ILE A 123 -7.61 6.85 -8.26
N SER A 124 -6.59 7.10 -9.09
CA SER A 124 -5.70 8.26 -8.96
C SER A 124 -6.47 9.58 -9.01
N ASN A 125 -7.39 9.72 -9.96
CA ASN A 125 -8.22 10.92 -10.08
C ASN A 125 -9.12 11.12 -8.86
N LYS A 126 -9.73 10.05 -8.34
CA LYS A 126 -10.55 10.11 -7.12
C LYS A 126 -9.71 10.52 -5.90
N ALA A 127 -8.52 9.95 -5.74
CA ALA A 127 -7.59 10.31 -4.66
C ALA A 127 -7.13 11.77 -4.80
N HIS A 128 -6.84 12.23 -6.02
CA HIS A 128 -6.44 13.61 -6.27
C HIS A 128 -7.56 14.62 -5.94
N LYS A 129 -8.82 14.29 -6.27
CA LYS A 129 -9.98 15.09 -5.85
C LYS A 129 -10.10 15.16 -4.34
N LEU A 130 -9.90 14.05 -3.63
CA LEU A 130 -9.92 14.04 -2.16
C LEU A 130 -8.78 14.86 -1.56
N ILE A 131 -7.57 14.80 -2.11
CA ILE A 131 -6.44 15.64 -1.68
C ILE A 131 -6.85 17.11 -1.78
N LYS A 132 -7.40 17.55 -2.92
CA LYS A 132 -7.84 18.94 -3.13
C LYS A 132 -8.94 19.41 -2.17
N LYS A 133 -9.69 18.51 -1.54
CA LYS A 133 -10.74 18.85 -0.56
C LYS A 133 -10.22 18.90 0.88
N LEU A 134 -9.04 18.35 1.13
CA LEU A 134 -8.44 18.22 2.46
C LEU A 134 -7.33 19.26 2.72
N TYR A 135 -7.05 20.09 1.72
CA TYR A 135 -6.19 21.28 1.73
C TYR A 135 -7.05 22.44 1.27
#